data_AF-A0A4U8SFF6-F1
#
_entry.id   AF-A0A4U8SFF6-F1
#
_cell.length_a   1.000
_cell.length_b   1.000
_cell.length_c   1.000
_cell.angle_alpha   90.00
_cell.angle_beta   90.00
_cell.angle_gamma   90.00
#
_symmetry.space_group_name_H-M   'P 1'
#
loop_
_entity.id
_entity.type
_entity.pdbx_description
1 polymer ?
#
loop_
_entity_poly.entity_id
_entity_poly.type
_entity_poly.pdbx_seq_one_letter_code
_entity_poly.pdbx_strand_id
1 'polypeptide(L)'
;MMRQWGGGKPFSIAQSLEVAEHLYAEYAENFVRTLTSLSDIILFSAAIPHQGGTHHVNEQPPAYWADIFKKYDYVCFDIVRPKVWENTKIAHWYRQNIMLYVHKGKAEIFEALGYKITPKPMHLVHPFIYGYMSDCQLEIERLNKKLNKTFFRRLNRLSKKLRGKL
;
A
#
# COMPACT_ATOMS: atom_id res chain seq x y z
N MET A 1 -6.63 25.90 -37.70
CA MET A 1 -5.20 25.57 -37.45
C MET A 1 -5.15 24.20 -36.79
N MET A 2 -4.89 23.14 -37.56
CA MET A 2 -4.85 21.76 -37.08
C MET A 2 -3.59 21.56 -36.23
N ARG A 3 -3.74 21.16 -34.95
CA ARG A 3 -2.60 20.69 -34.14
C ARG A 3 -2.19 19.32 -34.68
N GLN A 4 -0.98 19.23 -35.22
CA GLN A 4 -0.33 17.95 -35.52
C GLN A 4 -0.13 17.18 -34.20
N TRP A 5 -0.73 16.00 -34.07
CA TRP A 5 -0.45 15.07 -32.97
C TRP A 5 0.86 14.34 -33.28
N GLY A 6 1.99 14.97 -32.98
CA GLY A 6 3.28 14.30 -33.00
C GLY A 6 3.40 13.32 -31.82
N GLY A 7 3.55 12.02 -32.10
CA GLY A 7 4.27 11.03 -31.29
C GLY A 7 4.06 10.98 -29.77
N GLY A 8 2.87 11.32 -29.25
CA GLY A 8 2.59 11.33 -27.81
C GLY A 8 2.14 9.97 -27.26
N LYS A 9 2.39 9.73 -25.96
CA LYS A 9 1.86 8.56 -25.25
C LYS A 9 0.31 8.56 -25.28
N PRO A 10 -0.34 7.39 -25.33
CA PRO A 10 -1.77 7.28 -25.64
C PRO A 10 -2.69 7.86 -24.57
N PHE A 11 -2.22 7.98 -23.32
CA PHE A 11 -3.04 8.46 -22.21
C PHE A 11 -2.42 9.68 -21.53
N SER A 12 -3.28 10.58 -21.04
CA SER A 12 -2.86 11.74 -20.25
C SER A 12 -2.39 11.36 -18.84
N ILE A 13 -2.98 10.29 -18.29
CA ILE A 13 -2.61 9.68 -17.01
C ILE A 13 -2.80 8.16 -17.12
N ALA A 14 -1.89 7.39 -16.50
CA ALA A 14 -2.11 5.97 -16.24
C ALA A 14 -2.12 5.74 -14.73
N GLN A 15 -2.93 4.80 -14.25
CA GLN A 15 -3.05 4.49 -12.83
C GLN A 15 -2.85 3.01 -12.57
N SER A 16 -2.18 2.69 -11.47
CA SER A 16 -2.03 1.33 -10.95
C SER A 16 -1.94 1.41 -9.43
N LEU A 17 -2.98 0.98 -8.73
CA LEU A 17 -3.08 1.11 -7.28
C LEU A 17 -3.26 -0.27 -6.64
N GLU A 18 -2.35 -0.65 -5.75
CA GLU A 18 -2.32 -1.97 -5.06
C GLU A 18 -2.37 -3.13 -6.07
N VAL A 19 -1.37 -3.18 -6.95
CA VAL A 19 -1.22 -4.21 -8.00
C VAL A 19 0.18 -4.82 -8.00
N ALA A 20 1.22 -3.99 -7.91
CA ALA A 20 2.58 -4.42 -8.18
C ALA A 20 3.14 -5.40 -7.13
N GLU A 21 2.55 -5.43 -5.94
CA GLU A 21 2.85 -6.37 -4.86
C GLU A 21 2.44 -7.82 -5.16
N HIS A 22 1.53 -8.02 -6.10
CA HIS A 22 1.09 -9.35 -6.55
C HIS A 22 1.97 -9.94 -7.65
N LEU A 23 2.89 -9.13 -8.20
CA LEU A 23 3.80 -9.55 -9.25
C LEU A 23 5.14 -9.93 -8.63
N TYR A 24 5.74 -11.06 -9.02
CA TYR A 24 7.10 -11.38 -8.60
C TYR A 24 8.08 -10.24 -8.96
N ALA A 25 9.09 -10.03 -8.11
CA ALA A 25 10.03 -8.92 -8.24
C ALA A 25 10.72 -8.86 -9.62
N GLU A 26 10.95 -10.01 -10.26
CA GLU A 26 11.52 -10.11 -11.62
C GLU A 26 10.65 -9.44 -12.70
N TYR A 27 9.35 -9.27 -12.46
CA TYR A 27 8.43 -8.60 -13.38
C TYR A 27 8.26 -7.10 -13.07
N ALA A 28 8.80 -6.59 -11.96
CA ALA A 28 8.61 -5.21 -11.51
C ALA A 28 9.06 -4.18 -12.56
N GLU A 29 10.23 -4.40 -13.17
CA GLU A 29 10.77 -3.49 -14.18
C GLU A 29 9.94 -3.52 -15.47
N ASN A 30 9.52 -4.70 -15.93
CA ASN A 30 8.63 -4.84 -17.08
C ASN A 30 7.26 -4.19 -16.85
N PHE A 31 6.74 -4.30 -15.63
CA PHE A 31 5.49 -3.65 -15.24
C PHE A 31 5.60 -2.13 -15.29
N VAL A 32 6.65 -1.56 -14.67
CA VAL A 32 6.91 -0.11 -14.73
C VAL A 32 7.11 0.35 -16.16
N ARG A 33 7.88 -0.37 -16.98
CA ARG A 33 8.06 -0.08 -18.41
C ARG A 33 6.72 -0.01 -19.16
N THR A 34 5.80 -0.92 -18.83
CA THR A 34 4.46 -0.94 -19.43
C THR A 34 3.70 0.33 -19.05
N LEU A 35 3.66 0.68 -17.76
CA LEU A 35 3.00 1.91 -17.29
C LEU A 35 3.59 3.17 -17.94
N THR A 36 4.92 3.27 -17.98
CA THR A 36 5.61 4.43 -18.55
C THR A 36 5.48 4.53 -20.07
N SER A 37 5.17 3.43 -20.78
CA SER A 37 4.81 3.48 -22.20
C SER A 37 3.42 4.10 -22.45
N LEU A 38 2.53 4.08 -21.45
CA LEU A 38 1.14 4.49 -21.59
C LEU A 38 0.92 5.98 -21.31
N SER A 39 1.70 6.58 -20.39
CA SER A 39 1.52 7.97 -19.98
C SER A 39 2.81 8.57 -19.38
N ASP A 40 3.00 9.88 -19.52
CA ASP A 40 4.07 10.63 -18.84
C ASP A 40 3.75 10.95 -17.37
N ILE A 41 2.52 10.70 -16.94
CA ILE A 41 2.03 10.91 -15.57
C ILE A 41 1.42 9.59 -15.10
N ILE A 42 1.98 9.02 -14.04
CA ILE A 42 1.58 7.73 -13.47
C ILE A 42 1.17 7.94 -12.02
N LEU A 43 -0.07 7.59 -11.69
CA LEU A 43 -0.53 7.48 -10.30
C LEU A 43 -0.34 6.03 -9.85
N PHE A 44 0.52 5.82 -8.86
CA PHE A 44 1.00 4.48 -8.50
C PHE A 44 0.86 4.22 -7.00
N SER A 45 0.44 3.03 -6.63
CA SER A 45 0.62 2.49 -5.28
C SER A 45 0.89 1.00 -5.34
N ALA A 46 1.63 0.51 -4.35
CA ALA A 46 1.89 -0.89 -4.13
C ALA A 46 2.12 -1.12 -2.63
N ALA A 47 1.76 -2.31 -2.15
CA ALA A 47 1.92 -2.66 -0.75
C ALA A 47 3.39 -2.53 -0.29
N ILE A 48 3.57 -1.89 0.86
CA ILE A 48 4.86 -1.76 1.55
C ILE A 48 5.20 -3.04 2.34
N PRO A 49 6.48 -3.28 2.68
CA PRO A 49 6.89 -4.46 3.43
C PRO A 49 6.08 -4.66 4.72
N HIS A 50 5.61 -5.89 4.91
CA HIS A 50 4.78 -6.35 6.03
C HIS A 50 3.34 -5.80 6.06
N GLN A 51 2.87 -5.14 5.00
CA GLN A 51 1.47 -4.73 4.90
C GLN A 51 0.53 -5.95 4.92
N GLY A 52 0.95 -7.06 4.30
CA GLY A 52 0.14 -8.24 4.12
C GLY A 52 -1.02 -8.02 3.17
N GLY A 53 -1.72 -9.11 2.84
CA GLY A 53 -2.84 -9.11 1.92
C GLY A 53 -2.90 -10.42 1.14
N THR A 54 -3.83 -10.50 0.20
CA THR A 54 -4.02 -11.74 -0.58
C THR A 54 -2.93 -11.84 -1.64
N HIS A 55 -2.08 -12.86 -1.56
CA HIS A 55 -1.05 -13.14 -2.57
C HIS A 55 -0.08 -11.95 -2.78
N HIS A 56 0.43 -11.40 -1.69
CA HIS A 56 1.51 -10.41 -1.75
C HIS A 56 2.85 -11.14 -1.80
N VAL A 57 3.52 -11.09 -2.94
CA VAL A 57 4.80 -11.77 -3.19
C VAL A 57 5.96 -10.79 -3.37
N ASN A 58 5.67 -9.49 -3.45
CA ASN A 58 6.65 -8.44 -3.73
C ASN A 58 6.30 -7.12 -3.04
N GLU A 59 6.15 -7.16 -1.71
CA GLU A 59 5.99 -5.95 -0.91
C GLU A 59 7.31 -5.19 -0.85
N GLN A 60 7.32 -3.94 -1.32
CA GLN A 60 8.55 -3.18 -1.52
C GLN A 60 8.39 -1.72 -1.06
N PRO A 61 9.42 -1.10 -0.48
CA PRO A 61 9.33 0.28 -0.01
C PRO A 61 9.14 1.24 -1.19
N PRO A 62 8.54 2.43 -1.01
CA PRO A 62 8.34 3.39 -2.11
C PRO A 62 9.63 3.78 -2.85
N ALA A 63 10.77 3.79 -2.15
CA ALA A 63 12.08 4.05 -2.75
C ALA A 63 12.48 3.01 -3.81
N TYR A 64 12.14 1.73 -3.62
CA TYR A 64 12.40 0.68 -4.60
C TYR A 64 11.68 0.97 -5.93
N TRP A 65 10.40 1.33 -5.86
CA TRP A 65 9.62 1.69 -7.03
C TRP A 65 10.15 2.96 -7.68
N ALA A 66 10.53 3.97 -6.88
CA ALA A 66 11.14 5.20 -7.39
C ALA A 66 12.44 4.94 -8.15
N ASP A 67 13.28 4.03 -7.67
CA ASP A 67 14.53 3.64 -8.36
C ASP A 67 14.25 2.97 -9.71
N ILE A 68 13.19 2.15 -9.82
CA ILE A 68 12.78 1.56 -11.10
C ILE A 68 12.23 2.64 -12.05
N PHE A 69 11.31 3.49 -11.58
CA PHE A 69 10.76 4.60 -12.38
C PHE A 69 11.85 5.54 -12.90
N LYS A 70 12.89 5.80 -12.09
CA LYS A 70 14.04 6.62 -12.47
C LYS A 70 14.78 6.09 -13.69
N LYS A 71 14.85 4.76 -13.89
CA LYS A 71 15.46 4.14 -15.09
C LYS A 71 14.74 4.55 -16.38
N TYR A 72 13.47 4.96 -16.28
CA TYR A 72 12.63 5.38 -17.40
C TYR A 72 12.45 6.89 -17.47
N ASP A 73 13.33 7.66 -16.81
CA ASP A 73 13.28 9.12 -16.76
C ASP A 73 12.07 9.70 -16.00
N TYR A 74 11.52 8.98 -15.03
CA TYR A 74 10.45 9.47 -14.15
C TYR A 74 10.99 9.93 -12.80
N VAL A 75 10.42 11.01 -12.29
CA VAL A 75 10.67 11.55 -10.96
C VAL A 75 9.42 11.42 -10.09
N CYS A 76 9.61 11.20 -8.79
CA CYS A 76 8.53 11.01 -7.84
C CYS A 76 8.07 12.34 -7.23
N PHE A 77 6.78 12.47 -6.98
CA PHE A 77 6.13 13.56 -6.26
C PHE A 77 5.22 12.98 -5.18
N ASP A 78 5.58 13.18 -3.91
CA ASP A 78 4.74 12.78 -2.76
C ASP A 78 3.72 13.88 -2.42
N ILE A 79 2.81 14.14 -3.36
CA ILE A 79 1.85 15.25 -3.29
C ILE A 79 0.45 14.81 -2.87
N VAL A 80 0.20 13.51 -2.84
CA VAL A 80 -1.10 12.93 -2.53
C VAL A 80 -1.19 12.56 -1.05
N ARG A 81 -0.22 11.83 -0.50
CA ARG A 81 -0.25 11.37 0.90
C ARG A 81 -0.49 12.50 1.89
N PRO A 82 0.20 13.67 1.80
CA PRO A 82 -0.05 14.78 2.73
C PRO A 82 -1.48 15.30 2.72
N LYS A 83 -2.22 15.15 1.61
CA LYS A 83 -3.62 15.61 1.48
C LYS A 83 -4.64 14.59 1.98
N VAL A 84 -4.29 13.31 1.97
CA VAL A 84 -5.24 12.22 2.29
C VAL A 84 -4.94 11.51 3.61
N TRP A 85 -3.81 11.79 4.25
CA TRP A 85 -3.33 11.07 5.45
C TRP A 85 -4.40 10.92 6.53
N GLU A 86 -5.08 12.00 6.92
CA GLU A 86 -6.11 11.96 7.96
C GLU A 86 -7.52 11.65 7.44
N ASN A 87 -7.70 11.43 6.12
CA ASN A 87 -9.02 11.21 5.54
C ASN A 87 -9.47 9.76 5.74
N THR A 88 -10.27 9.53 6.78
CA THR A 88 -10.80 8.20 7.16
C THR A 88 -11.78 7.61 6.14
N LYS A 89 -12.27 8.39 5.17
CA LYS A 89 -13.06 7.85 4.05
C LYS A 89 -12.20 7.10 3.02
N ILE A 90 -10.88 7.20 3.12
CA ILE A 90 -9.92 6.53 2.24
C ILE A 90 -9.24 5.42 3.04
N ALA A 91 -9.13 4.23 2.45
CA ALA A 91 -8.47 3.11 3.11
C ALA A 91 -7.00 3.43 3.43
N HIS A 92 -6.50 2.90 4.55
CA HIS A 92 -5.18 3.28 5.09
C HIS A 92 -4.02 2.92 4.16
N TRP A 93 -4.11 1.81 3.42
CA TRP A 93 -3.10 1.41 2.44
C TRP A 93 -2.95 2.45 1.32
N TYR A 94 -4.05 2.97 0.75
CA TYR A 94 -3.98 4.05 -0.23
C TYR A 94 -3.35 5.33 0.35
N ARG A 95 -3.69 5.68 1.60
CA ARG A 95 -3.16 6.89 2.25
C ARG A 95 -1.64 6.85 2.44
N GLN A 96 -1.07 5.66 2.62
CA GLN A 96 0.36 5.50 2.89
C GLN A 96 1.20 5.13 1.64
N ASN A 97 0.60 4.47 0.65
CA ASN A 97 1.32 3.89 -0.49
C ASN A 97 1.28 4.76 -1.76
N ILE A 98 0.29 5.66 -1.89
CA ILE A 98 0.06 6.37 -3.15
C ILE A 98 1.12 7.43 -3.45
N MET A 99 1.64 7.41 -4.67
CA MET A 99 2.67 8.30 -5.20
C MET A 99 2.32 8.75 -6.61
N LEU A 100 2.81 9.92 -7.00
CA LEU A 100 2.77 10.37 -8.37
C LEU A 100 4.17 10.28 -8.99
N TYR A 101 4.29 9.62 -10.14
CA TYR A 101 5.51 9.59 -10.93
C TYR A 101 5.29 10.36 -12.23
N VAL A 102 6.19 11.27 -12.54
CA VAL A 102 6.09 12.16 -13.70
C VAL A 102 7.36 12.08 -14.52
N HIS A 103 7.25 11.91 -15.83
CA HIS A 103 8.40 11.96 -16.73
C HIS A 103 9.12 13.31 -16.59
N LYS A 104 10.47 13.31 -16.54
CA LYS A 104 11.29 14.51 -16.29
C LYS A 104 10.96 15.67 -17.23
N GLY A 105 10.61 15.39 -18.49
CA GLY A 105 10.19 16.39 -19.48
C GLY A 105 8.84 17.07 -19.19
N LYS A 106 8.13 16.66 -18.15
CA LYS A 106 6.89 17.31 -17.64
C LYS A 106 7.00 17.72 -16.17
N ALA A 107 8.13 17.49 -15.52
CA ALA A 107 8.30 17.78 -14.09
C ALA A 107 8.16 19.27 -13.78
N GLU A 108 8.61 20.15 -14.68
CA GLU A 108 8.52 21.61 -14.55
C GLU A 108 7.09 22.11 -14.33
N ILE A 109 6.08 21.40 -14.88
CA ILE A 109 4.67 21.75 -14.70
C ILE A 109 4.28 21.62 -13.21
N PHE A 110 4.78 20.58 -12.54
CA PHE A 110 4.48 20.33 -11.12
C PHE A 110 5.32 21.22 -10.22
N GLU A 111 6.57 21.50 -10.58
CA GLU A 111 7.43 22.43 -9.86
C GLU A 111 6.90 23.86 -9.92
N ALA A 112 6.36 24.30 -11.07
CA ALA A 112 5.69 25.60 -11.21
C ALA A 112 4.42 25.72 -10.34
N LEU A 113 3.79 24.60 -10.00
CA LEU A 113 2.68 24.54 -9.04
C LEU A 113 3.14 24.51 -7.57
N GLY A 114 4.46 24.59 -7.32
CA GLY A 114 5.05 24.59 -5.99
C GLY A 114 5.31 23.20 -5.39
N TYR A 115 5.12 22.13 -6.17
CA TYR A 115 5.42 20.77 -5.72
C TYR A 115 6.91 20.47 -5.87
N LYS A 116 7.45 19.69 -4.94
CA LYS A 116 8.87 19.31 -4.94
C LYS A 116 9.02 17.86 -5.37
N ILE A 117 10.01 17.61 -6.23
CA ILE A 117 10.48 16.25 -6.50
C ILE A 117 10.88 15.61 -5.16
N THR A 118 10.52 14.34 -5.00
CA THR A 118 10.81 13.52 -3.83
C THR A 118 11.78 12.41 -4.25
N PRO A 119 13.11 12.64 -4.22
CA PRO A 119 14.09 11.68 -4.77
C PRO A 119 14.09 10.33 -4.04
N LYS A 120 13.76 10.35 -2.75
CA LYS A 120 13.70 9.16 -1.89
C LYS A 120 12.40 9.18 -1.10
N PRO A 121 11.28 8.73 -1.69
CA PRO A 121 10.00 8.74 -1.00
C PRO A 121 10.06 7.86 0.26
N MET A 122 9.60 8.41 1.38
CA MET A 122 9.68 7.75 2.67
C MET A 122 8.72 6.55 2.74
N HIS A 123 9.21 5.46 3.31
CA HIS A 123 8.40 4.32 3.73
C HIS A 123 7.67 4.71 5.02
N LEU A 124 6.38 5.03 4.89
CA LEU A 124 5.52 5.46 5.99
C LEU A 124 4.49 4.39 6.29
N VAL A 125 4.27 4.13 7.58
CA VAL A 125 3.22 3.23 8.07
C VAL A 125 2.15 4.08 8.74
N HIS A 126 0.91 3.95 8.29
CA HIS A 126 -0.18 4.77 8.81
C HIS A 126 -0.51 4.38 10.27
N PRO A 127 -0.67 5.34 11.23
CA PRO A 127 -0.94 5.05 12.65
C PRO A 127 -2.17 4.19 12.92
N PHE A 128 -3.17 4.25 12.03
CA PHE A 128 -4.34 3.36 12.04
C PHE A 128 -3.97 1.88 12.24
N ILE A 129 -2.87 1.41 11.63
CA ILE A 129 -2.43 0.02 11.71
C ILE A 129 -2.11 -0.36 13.17
N TYR A 130 -1.42 0.51 13.91
CA TYR A 130 -1.10 0.27 15.32
C TYR A 130 -2.36 0.20 16.19
N GLY A 131 -3.33 1.09 15.96
CA GLY A 131 -4.62 1.05 16.65
C GLY A 131 -5.35 -0.26 16.39
N TYR A 132 -5.44 -0.66 15.11
CA TYR A 132 -6.07 -1.92 14.72
C TYR A 132 -5.38 -3.16 15.31
N MET A 133 -4.04 -3.20 15.32
CA MET A 133 -3.28 -4.30 15.93
C MET A 133 -3.51 -4.38 17.44
N SER A 134 -3.54 -3.23 18.13
CA SER A 134 -3.85 -3.17 19.56
C SER A 134 -5.25 -3.70 19.85
N ASP A 135 -6.25 -3.30 19.07
CA ASP A 135 -7.63 -3.76 19.24
C ASP A 135 -7.76 -5.27 19.00
N CYS A 136 -7.08 -5.79 17.96
CA CYS A 136 -7.03 -7.23 17.71
C CYS A 136 -6.40 -8.00 18.87
N GLN A 137 -5.29 -7.50 19.42
CA GLN A 137 -4.60 -8.12 20.55
C GLN A 137 -5.52 -8.21 21.78
N LEU A 138 -6.22 -7.12 22.11
CA LEU A 138 -7.17 -7.09 23.22
C LEU A 138 -8.33 -8.06 23.02
N GLU A 139 -8.86 -8.19 21.80
CA GLU A 139 -9.93 -9.14 21.53
C GLU A 139 -9.43 -10.60 21.60
N ILE A 140 -8.22 -10.89 21.13
CA ILE A 140 -7.58 -12.21 21.30
C ILE A 140 -7.46 -12.57 22.79
N GLU A 141 -6.96 -11.66 23.61
CA GLU A 141 -6.85 -11.87 25.07
C GLU A 141 -8.23 -12.12 25.71
N ARG A 142 -9.25 -11.36 25.29
CA ARG A 142 -10.62 -11.53 25.75
C ARG A 142 -11.20 -12.90 25.37
N LEU A 143 -10.98 -13.34 24.13
CA LEU A 143 -11.42 -14.64 23.63
C LEU A 143 -10.71 -15.79 24.37
N ASN A 144 -9.40 -15.70 24.57
CA ASN A 144 -8.62 -16.68 25.33
C ASN A 144 -9.13 -16.82 26.78
N LYS A 145 -9.44 -15.69 27.44
CA LYS A 145 -10.02 -15.70 28.80
C LYS A 145 -11.39 -16.39 28.85
N LYS A 146 -12.25 -16.15 27.84
CA LYS A 146 -13.56 -16.82 27.71
C LYS A 146 -13.42 -18.32 27.46
N LEU A 147 -12.52 -18.71 26.57
CA LEU A 147 -12.26 -20.11 26.22
C LEU A 147 -11.77 -20.88 27.46
N ASN A 148 -10.77 -20.35 28.17
CA ASN A 148 -10.23 -20.94 29.39
C ASN A 148 -11.32 -21.10 30.47
N LYS A 149 -12.12 -20.05 30.71
CA LYS A 149 -13.22 -20.10 31.68
C LYS A 149 -14.24 -21.19 31.32
N THR A 150 -14.55 -21.36 30.04
CA THR A 150 -15.50 -22.36 29.54
C THR A 150 -14.93 -23.77 29.65
N PHE A 151 -13.67 -23.96 29.28
CA PHE A 151 -12.93 -25.21 29.41
C PHE A 151 -12.88 -25.69 30.87
N PHE A 152 -12.47 -24.83 31.81
CA PHE A 152 -12.44 -25.16 33.24
C PHE A 152 -13.83 -25.48 33.81
N ARG A 153 -14.89 -24.76 33.40
CA ARG A 153 -16.27 -25.08 33.80
C ARG A 153 -16.70 -26.47 33.32
N ARG A 154 -16.32 -26.87 32.09
CA ARG A 154 -16.63 -28.19 31.53
C ARG A 154 -15.89 -29.31 32.27
N LEU A 155 -14.59 -29.12 32.52
CA LEU A 155 -13.76 -30.02 33.35
C LEU A 155 -14.36 -30.23 34.74
N ASN A 156 -14.74 -29.15 35.43
CA ASN A 156 -15.35 -29.24 36.76
C ASN A 156 -16.68 -30.00 36.76
N ARG A 157 -17.52 -29.81 35.72
CA ARG A 157 -18.78 -30.58 35.57
C ARG A 157 -18.53 -32.06 35.33
N LEU A 158 -17.55 -32.41 34.49
CA LEU A 158 -17.17 -33.80 34.22
C LEU A 158 -16.62 -34.49 35.49
N SER A 159 -15.73 -33.81 36.21
CA SER A 159 -15.19 -34.29 37.48
C SER A 159 -16.27 -34.50 38.56
N LYS A 160 -17.29 -33.61 38.63
CA LYS A 160 -18.44 -33.82 39.53
C LYS A 160 -19.30 -35.03 39.11
N LYS A 161 -19.55 -35.23 37.81
CA LYS A 161 -20.30 -36.39 37.30
C LYS A 161 -19.60 -37.72 37.58
N LEU A 162 -18.27 -37.77 37.48
CA LEU A 162 -17.49 -38.98 37.75
C LEU A 162 -17.48 -39.33 39.25
N ARG A 163 -17.39 -38.32 40.13
CA ARG A 163 -17.43 -38.53 41.59
C ARG A 163 -18.80 -38.94 42.13
N GLY A 164 -19.89 -38.58 41.48
CA GLY A 164 -21.24 -38.99 41.89
C GLY A 164 -21.68 -40.36 41.37
N LYS A 165 -20.79 -41.11 40.72
CA LYS A 165 -21.02 -42.48 40.22
C LYS A 165 -20.20 -43.55 40.96
N LEU A 166 -19.39 -43.13 41.93
CA LEU A 166 -18.69 -43.97 42.91
C LEU A 166 -19.44 -43.85 44.24
#